data_AF-A0A9D7TA84-F1
#
_entry.id   AF-A0A9D7TA84-F1
#
_cell.length_a   1.000
_cell.length_b   1.000
_cell.length_c   1.000
_cell.angle_alpha   90.00
_cell.angle_beta   90.00
_cell.angle_gamma   90.00
#
_symmetry.space_group_name_H-M   'P 1'
#
loop_
_entity.id
_entity.type
_entity.pdbx_description
1 polymer ?
#
loop_
_entity_poly.entity_id
_entity_poly.type
_entity_poly.pdbx_seq_one_letter_code
_entity_poly.pdbx_strand_id
1 'polypeptide(L)'
;MISEHTLDYEHGLTDEQLNLHVNTGIATSCQLWERLNEAFPEAARLPPRNDADGRPLRRCGARSLMSQRFRVDLGGMVDLLSHHLYSGPHVYLRELLQNAVDAVTARLAEDPAALATIRLTSDTEADGATVLVVTDSGVRTHLRRSHRVARDDRPLSKRDPHGLGVAHYLGQFGIGMLAAFMVADRIEVTSRSARPGTVPTVWVGRSDGTFEVSDLPPGPSADATAVGTTVRLWARRGSEHWLETSTVVALATDYGSLLPFDVAVRVPVEGSDPTWRRITDPVLPWQARHPSAEARLRALTAYCERVLGFTPLGHIDLSVPLAGVSGVAFILPQAVTPGSGRHRVYSKRMLVGARVDGVLPDWAFFTRAVLDSDALSPTASREQIHDDEILLATRDALGAQLKEWATATLTTPSTLSRRFVETHHLALRSLALTDDEMLDLAARVLPFETTDGARTLRDVAEDGEIVFTSTTEAFRRVAAVARAQGVVVVNAGYVYDKRPADPTPGGAQAGRSASCRARTSPRS
;
A
#
# COMPACT_ATOMS: atom_id res chain seq x y z
N MET A 1 1.89 29.44 -26.44
CA MET A 1 0.57 29.89 -25.96
C MET A 1 -0.22 28.64 -25.65
N ILE A 2 -0.13 28.17 -24.40
CA ILE A 2 -0.84 27.01 -23.87
C ILE A 2 -1.99 27.62 -23.07
N SER A 3 -3.23 27.40 -23.51
CA SER A 3 -4.42 27.92 -22.84
C SER A 3 -4.70 27.10 -21.58
N GLU A 4 -4.72 27.77 -20.43
CA GLU A 4 -5.26 27.27 -19.17
C GLU A 4 -6.73 26.89 -19.36
N HIS A 5 -7.07 25.64 -19.01
CA HIS A 5 -8.46 25.23 -18.78
C HIS A 5 -8.67 25.13 -17.27
N THR A 6 -9.19 26.22 -16.69
CA THR A 6 -9.72 26.24 -15.34
C THR A 6 -11.06 25.49 -15.33
N LEU A 7 -11.18 24.44 -14.52
CA LEU A 7 -12.41 23.70 -14.31
C LEU A 7 -13.20 24.34 -13.16
N ASP A 8 -14.41 24.81 -13.47
CA ASP A 8 -15.37 25.35 -12.52
C ASP A 8 -16.16 24.19 -11.87
N TYR A 9 -16.12 24.09 -10.54
CA TYR A 9 -16.64 22.94 -9.77
C TYR A 9 -18.10 23.07 -9.35
N GLU A 10 -18.81 24.14 -9.74
CA GLU A 10 -20.18 24.37 -9.27
C GLU A 10 -21.27 23.62 -10.06
N HIS A 11 -20.95 23.01 -11.21
CA HIS A 11 -21.92 22.26 -12.02
C HIS A 11 -21.36 20.88 -12.37
N GLY A 12 -21.99 19.82 -11.84
CA GLY A 12 -21.51 18.43 -11.91
C GLY A 12 -20.99 17.98 -13.28
N LEU A 13 -19.92 17.18 -13.24
CA LEU A 13 -19.21 16.63 -14.39
C LEU A 13 -20.16 15.86 -15.32
N THR A 14 -20.06 16.13 -16.62
CA THR A 14 -20.82 15.40 -17.65
C THR A 14 -20.19 14.05 -17.98
N ASP A 15 -21.01 13.08 -18.42
CA ASP A 15 -20.55 11.73 -18.85
C ASP A 15 -19.46 11.76 -19.94
N GLU A 16 -19.40 12.84 -20.73
CA GLU A 16 -18.35 13.07 -21.74
C GLU A 16 -17.00 13.48 -21.10
N GLN A 17 -17.01 14.26 -20.02
CA GLN A 17 -15.81 14.62 -19.26
C GLN A 17 -15.31 13.44 -18.40
N LEU A 18 -16.22 12.60 -17.90
CA LEU A 18 -15.89 11.34 -17.24
C LEU A 18 -15.20 10.35 -18.21
N ASN A 19 -15.70 10.27 -19.45
CA ASN A 19 -15.08 9.46 -20.50
C ASN A 19 -13.70 9.98 -20.93
N LEU A 20 -13.47 11.30 -20.90
CA LEU A 20 -12.15 11.87 -21.21
C LEU A 20 -11.12 11.51 -20.12
N HIS A 21 -11.50 11.51 -18.85
CA HIS A 21 -10.63 11.11 -17.73
C HIS A 21 -10.30 9.59 -17.76
N VAL A 22 -11.27 8.76 -18.10
CA VAL A 22 -11.10 7.29 -18.24
C VAL A 22 -10.26 6.93 -19.47
N ASN A 23 -10.43 7.65 -20.59
CA ASN A 23 -9.64 7.43 -21.80
C ASN A 23 -8.20 7.93 -21.68
N THR A 24 -7.93 8.90 -20.80
CA THR A 24 -6.57 9.41 -20.56
C THR A 24 -5.70 8.37 -19.82
N GLY A 25 -6.29 7.54 -18.94
CA GLY A 25 -5.60 6.38 -18.33
C GLY A 25 -5.27 5.25 -19.32
N ILE A 26 -6.07 5.10 -20.37
CA ILE A 26 -5.84 4.13 -21.45
C ILE A 26 -4.70 4.62 -22.37
N ALA A 27 -4.59 5.93 -22.62
CA ALA A 27 -3.50 6.51 -23.42
C ALA A 27 -2.12 6.34 -22.76
N THR A 28 -2.02 6.42 -21.43
CA THR A 28 -0.77 6.21 -20.68
C THR A 28 -0.25 4.77 -20.79
N SER A 29 -1.16 3.80 -20.95
CA SER A 29 -0.82 2.39 -21.12
C SER A 29 -0.20 2.13 -22.50
N CYS A 30 -0.69 2.79 -23.56
CA CYS A 30 -0.10 2.69 -24.89
C CYS A 30 1.28 3.39 -24.98
N GLN A 31 1.47 4.51 -24.30
CA GLN A 31 2.77 5.22 -24.26
C GLN A 31 3.84 4.45 -23.48
N LEU A 32 3.46 3.70 -22.44
CA LEU A 32 4.34 2.77 -21.74
C LEU A 32 4.81 1.63 -22.68
N TRP A 33 3.90 1.10 -23.50
CA TRP A 33 4.21 0.06 -24.50
C TRP A 33 5.13 0.56 -25.63
N GLU A 34 4.98 1.80 -26.09
CA GLU A 34 5.89 2.41 -27.06
C GLU A 34 7.29 2.67 -26.48
N ARG A 35 7.38 3.14 -25.23
CA ARG A 35 8.66 3.38 -24.54
C ARG A 35 9.42 2.09 -24.17
N LEU A 36 8.71 1.01 -23.85
CA LEU A 36 9.33 -0.31 -23.61
C LEU A 36 9.93 -0.90 -24.90
N ASN A 37 9.35 -0.59 -26.06
CA ASN A 37 9.83 -1.03 -27.36
C ASN A 37 11.10 -0.26 -27.81
N GLU A 38 11.25 0.99 -27.39
CA GLU A 38 12.48 1.79 -27.60
C GLU A 38 13.61 1.41 -26.63
N ALA A 39 13.28 0.96 -25.42
CA ALA A 39 14.27 0.68 -24.37
C ALA A 39 14.99 -0.67 -24.49
N PHE A 40 14.42 -1.66 -25.20
CA PHE A 40 14.98 -3.03 -25.27
C PHE A 40 15.05 -3.61 -26.70
N PRO A 41 15.85 -3.06 -27.62
CA PRO A 41 15.95 -3.53 -29.01
C PRO A 41 16.79 -4.82 -29.21
N GLU A 42 17.51 -5.32 -28.19
CA GLU A 42 18.59 -6.32 -28.37
C GLU A 42 18.23 -7.79 -28.14
N ALA A 43 16.96 -8.17 -27.96
CA ALA A 43 16.59 -9.60 -27.91
C ALA A 43 16.65 -10.31 -29.30
N ALA A 44 17.11 -9.62 -30.34
CA ALA A 44 17.18 -10.11 -31.72
C ALA A 44 18.63 -10.39 -32.13
N ARG A 45 19.09 -11.66 -32.03
CA ARG A 45 20.09 -12.28 -32.92
C ARG A 45 20.27 -13.79 -32.64
N LEU A 46 20.01 -14.61 -33.66
CA LEU A 46 20.50 -15.99 -33.80
C LEU A 46 21.51 -16.04 -34.98
N PRO A 47 22.41 -17.03 -35.06
CA PRO A 47 23.60 -16.98 -35.91
C PRO A 47 23.30 -17.19 -37.40
N PRO A 48 24.21 -16.80 -38.31
CA PRO A 48 23.98 -16.90 -39.74
C PRO A 48 24.22 -18.33 -40.24
N ARG A 49 23.40 -18.79 -41.19
CA ARG A 49 23.78 -19.86 -42.10
C ARG A 49 23.83 -19.27 -43.51
N ASN A 50 25.00 -19.34 -44.13
CA ASN A 50 25.23 -18.96 -45.52
C ASN A 50 24.74 -20.05 -46.49
N ASP A 51 24.60 -19.58 -47.72
CA ASP A 51 23.78 -20.10 -48.81
C ASP A 51 24.45 -21.22 -49.63
N ALA A 52 23.64 -21.96 -50.38
CA ALA A 52 24.07 -22.64 -51.60
C ALA A 52 22.89 -22.72 -52.58
N ASP A 53 22.82 -21.78 -53.52
CA ASP A 53 22.60 -22.06 -54.96
C ASP A 53 22.19 -20.78 -55.71
N GLY A 54 23.20 -20.09 -56.24
CA GLY A 54 23.04 -18.86 -57.01
C GLY A 54 22.27 -19.04 -58.33
N ARG A 55 21.10 -18.39 -58.43
CA ARG A 55 20.41 -18.11 -59.70
C ARG A 55 19.83 -16.69 -59.70
N PRO A 56 19.76 -16.02 -60.87
CA PRO A 56 19.56 -14.57 -60.95
C PRO A 56 18.09 -14.13 -60.79
N LEU A 57 17.94 -12.92 -60.28
CA LEU A 57 16.73 -12.17 -59.95
C LEU A 57 15.65 -12.21 -61.06
N ARG A 58 14.44 -12.68 -60.72
CA ARG A 58 13.24 -12.50 -61.56
C ARG A 58 12.14 -11.75 -60.80
N ARG A 59 11.87 -10.56 -61.35
CA ARG A 59 10.62 -9.76 -61.41
C ARG A 59 9.68 -9.79 -60.21
N CYS A 60 9.48 -8.59 -59.63
CA CYS A 60 8.31 -8.11 -58.90
C CYS A 60 7.03 -8.92 -59.16
N GLY A 61 6.76 -9.86 -58.26
CA GLY A 61 5.41 -10.32 -57.93
C GLY A 61 5.06 -9.72 -56.58
N ALA A 62 3.82 -9.24 -56.45
CA ALA A 62 3.29 -8.55 -55.27
C ALA A 62 3.89 -9.08 -53.95
N ARG A 63 4.60 -8.21 -53.22
CA ARG A 63 4.95 -8.49 -51.81
C ARG A 63 3.63 -8.67 -51.07
N SER A 64 3.23 -9.92 -50.86
CA SER A 64 2.38 -10.28 -49.74
C SER A 64 3.07 -9.70 -48.52
N LEU A 65 2.47 -8.66 -47.94
CA LEU A 65 2.85 -8.18 -46.62
C LEU A 65 2.71 -9.39 -45.69
N MET A 66 3.83 -10.04 -45.38
CA MET A 66 3.85 -11.03 -44.33
C MET A 66 3.55 -10.28 -43.05
N SER A 67 2.28 -10.30 -42.65
CA SER A 67 1.86 -9.95 -41.30
C SER A 67 2.61 -10.89 -40.36
N GLN A 68 3.72 -10.41 -39.80
CA GLN A 68 4.34 -11.08 -38.67
C GLN A 68 3.41 -10.90 -37.48
N ARG A 69 2.91 -12.03 -36.99
CA ARG A 69 1.90 -12.13 -35.94
C ARG A 69 2.53 -11.78 -34.60
N PHE A 70 1.94 -10.83 -33.89
CA PHE A 70 2.18 -10.67 -32.46
C PHE A 70 1.34 -11.74 -31.74
N ARG A 71 1.96 -12.86 -31.39
CA ARG A 71 1.32 -13.89 -30.57
C ARG A 71 1.62 -13.53 -29.13
N VAL A 72 0.61 -13.02 -28.41
CA VAL A 72 0.75 -12.68 -27.00
C VAL A 72 0.96 -13.99 -26.24
N ASP A 73 2.17 -14.18 -25.71
CA ASP A 73 2.49 -15.32 -24.85
C ASP A 73 2.01 -15.02 -23.42
N LEU A 74 0.98 -15.74 -22.98
CA LEU A 74 0.46 -15.59 -21.63
C LEU A 74 1.49 -16.02 -20.59
N GLY A 75 2.36 -16.99 -20.92
CA GLY A 75 3.48 -17.40 -20.09
C GLY A 75 4.46 -16.24 -19.88
N GLY A 76 4.92 -15.63 -20.98
CA GLY A 76 5.75 -14.42 -20.94
C GLY A 76 5.11 -13.21 -20.25
N MET A 77 3.77 -13.06 -20.30
CA MET A 77 3.07 -12.01 -19.56
C MET A 77 2.96 -12.31 -18.06
N VAL A 78 2.71 -13.56 -17.67
CA VAL A 78 2.74 -13.98 -16.25
C VAL A 78 4.15 -13.82 -15.70
N ASP A 79 5.18 -14.14 -16.49
CA ASP A 79 6.58 -13.88 -16.16
C ASP A 79 6.83 -12.36 -16.02
N LEU A 80 6.36 -11.53 -16.95
CA LEU A 80 6.53 -10.07 -16.86
C LEU A 80 5.81 -9.48 -15.63
N LEU A 81 4.59 -9.94 -15.34
CA LEU A 81 3.82 -9.50 -14.17
C LEU A 81 4.51 -9.90 -12.87
N SER A 82 5.02 -11.13 -12.80
CA SER A 82 5.71 -11.64 -11.61
C SER A 82 7.09 -11.02 -11.38
N HIS A 83 7.79 -10.56 -12.42
CA HIS A 83 9.11 -9.95 -12.28
C HIS A 83 9.10 -8.41 -12.17
N HIS A 84 8.05 -7.73 -12.66
CA HIS A 84 8.06 -6.27 -12.79
C HIS A 84 6.86 -5.54 -12.18
N LEU A 85 5.75 -6.21 -11.87
CA LEU A 85 4.54 -5.54 -11.40
C LEU A 85 4.05 -6.04 -10.03
N TYR A 86 4.29 -7.30 -9.66
CA TYR A 86 3.85 -7.85 -8.38
C TYR A 86 5.01 -8.44 -7.59
N SER A 87 5.01 -8.28 -6.26
CA SER A 87 6.04 -8.90 -5.41
C SER A 87 5.88 -10.43 -5.25
N GLY A 88 4.77 -11.01 -5.73
CA GLY A 88 4.64 -12.45 -5.82
C GLY A 88 3.19 -12.95 -5.98
N PRO A 89 2.98 -14.28 -5.94
CA PRO A 89 1.70 -14.89 -6.24
C PRO A 89 0.55 -14.44 -5.33
N HIS A 90 0.83 -14.17 -4.05
CA HIS A 90 -0.14 -13.74 -3.02
C HIS A 90 -1.07 -12.58 -3.43
N VAL A 91 -0.62 -11.72 -4.36
CA VAL A 91 -1.39 -10.59 -4.88
C VAL A 91 -2.66 -11.03 -5.62
N TYR A 92 -2.75 -12.27 -6.11
CA TYR A 92 -3.92 -12.77 -6.82
C TYR A 92 -5.23 -12.51 -6.05
N LEU A 93 -5.22 -12.70 -4.73
CA LEU A 93 -6.42 -12.53 -3.91
C LEU A 93 -6.75 -11.06 -3.68
N ARG A 94 -5.75 -10.19 -3.57
CA ARG A 94 -5.96 -8.74 -3.51
C ARG A 94 -6.69 -8.25 -4.75
N GLU A 95 -6.25 -8.69 -5.93
CA GLU A 95 -6.85 -8.27 -7.20
C GLU A 95 -8.28 -8.80 -7.37
N LEU A 96 -8.55 -10.06 -6.98
CA LEU A 96 -9.91 -10.59 -6.96
C LEU A 96 -10.82 -9.83 -5.98
N LEU A 97 -10.32 -9.52 -4.78
CA LEU A 97 -11.07 -8.73 -3.80
C LEU A 97 -11.33 -7.31 -4.31
N GLN A 98 -10.35 -6.66 -4.95
CA GLN A 98 -10.53 -5.33 -5.52
C GLN A 98 -11.62 -5.33 -6.60
N ASN A 99 -11.59 -6.30 -7.51
CA ASN A 99 -12.62 -6.43 -8.54
C ASN A 99 -14.02 -6.64 -7.94
N ALA A 100 -14.12 -7.46 -6.90
CA ALA A 100 -15.37 -7.68 -6.17
C ALA A 100 -15.86 -6.40 -5.45
N VAL A 101 -14.94 -5.67 -4.80
CA VAL A 101 -15.20 -4.38 -4.14
C VAL A 101 -15.71 -3.35 -5.14
N ASP A 102 -15.08 -3.23 -6.30
CA ASP A 102 -15.48 -2.29 -7.35
C ASP A 102 -16.87 -2.65 -7.89
N ALA A 103 -17.15 -3.95 -8.11
CA ALA A 103 -18.45 -4.43 -8.57
C ALA A 103 -19.56 -4.16 -7.56
N VAL A 104 -19.31 -4.41 -6.27
CA VAL A 104 -20.27 -4.12 -5.17
C VAL A 104 -20.49 -2.62 -5.02
N THR A 105 -19.43 -1.82 -5.07
CA THR A 105 -19.52 -0.35 -4.98
C THR A 105 -20.37 0.22 -6.10
N ALA A 106 -20.13 -0.22 -7.35
CA ALA A 106 -20.94 0.20 -8.49
C ALA A 106 -22.41 -0.23 -8.35
N ARG A 107 -22.69 -1.39 -7.73
CA ARG A 107 -24.06 -1.85 -7.51
C ARG A 107 -24.79 -0.99 -6.49
N LEU A 108 -24.12 -0.63 -5.39
CA LEU A 108 -24.67 0.24 -4.36
C LEU A 108 -24.93 1.66 -4.87
N ALA A 109 -24.16 2.14 -5.84
CA ALA A 109 -24.41 3.42 -6.51
C ALA A 109 -25.69 3.39 -7.36
N GLU A 110 -26.04 2.25 -7.97
CA GLU A 110 -27.31 2.07 -8.69
C GLU A 110 -28.50 1.78 -7.75
N ASP A 111 -28.26 1.01 -6.68
CA ASP A 111 -29.27 0.50 -5.75
C ASP A 111 -28.69 0.42 -4.33
N PRO A 112 -28.88 1.47 -3.50
CA PRO A 112 -28.32 1.53 -2.16
C PRO A 112 -28.83 0.44 -1.19
N ALA A 113 -29.94 -0.23 -1.53
CA ALA A 113 -30.50 -1.33 -0.73
C ALA A 113 -30.00 -2.71 -1.18
N ALA A 114 -29.15 -2.78 -2.22
CA ALA A 114 -28.60 -4.02 -2.72
C ALA A 114 -27.73 -4.73 -1.66
N LEU A 115 -27.69 -6.06 -1.75
CA LEU A 115 -26.75 -6.85 -0.95
C LEU A 115 -25.31 -6.48 -1.33
N ALA A 116 -24.45 -6.35 -0.32
CA ALA A 116 -23.03 -6.03 -0.45
C ALA A 116 -22.17 -7.11 0.22
N THR A 117 -22.13 -8.29 -0.39
CA THR A 117 -21.44 -9.46 0.14
C THR A 117 -20.35 -9.95 -0.80
N ILE A 118 -19.25 -10.40 -0.20
CA ILE A 118 -18.17 -11.13 -0.88
C ILE A 118 -17.94 -12.42 -0.10
N ARG A 119 -17.87 -13.55 -0.80
CA ARG A 119 -17.81 -14.89 -0.24
C ARG A 119 -16.70 -15.68 -0.88
N LEU A 120 -15.82 -16.24 -0.05
CA LEU A 120 -14.68 -17.04 -0.48
C LEU A 120 -14.85 -18.46 0.05
N THR A 121 -14.73 -19.46 -0.83
CA THR A 121 -14.79 -20.87 -0.46
C THR A 121 -13.65 -21.61 -1.14
N SER A 122 -12.89 -22.35 -0.36
CA SER A 122 -11.87 -23.26 -0.87
C SER A 122 -12.43 -24.67 -0.78
N ASP A 123 -12.51 -25.35 -1.91
CA ASP A 123 -13.07 -26.68 -2.06
C ASP A 123 -12.05 -27.61 -2.73
N THR A 124 -12.34 -28.91 -2.72
CA THR A 124 -11.60 -29.92 -3.48
C THR A 124 -12.60 -30.66 -4.35
N GLU A 125 -12.35 -30.63 -5.66
CA GLU A 125 -13.17 -31.33 -6.65
C GLU A 125 -13.04 -32.85 -6.50
N ALA A 126 -13.96 -33.60 -7.12
CA ALA A 126 -13.98 -35.06 -7.07
C ALA A 126 -12.71 -35.72 -7.63
N ASP A 127 -12.01 -35.02 -8.53
CA ASP A 127 -10.72 -35.43 -9.11
C ASP A 127 -9.50 -35.05 -8.24
N GLY A 128 -9.74 -34.43 -7.08
CA GLY A 128 -8.70 -33.98 -6.14
C GLY A 128 -8.15 -32.59 -6.43
N ALA A 129 -8.66 -31.86 -7.42
CA ALA A 129 -8.18 -30.50 -7.71
C ALA A 129 -8.61 -29.51 -6.62
N THR A 130 -7.66 -28.72 -6.10
CA THR A 130 -7.95 -27.61 -5.19
C THR A 130 -8.55 -26.44 -5.97
N VAL A 131 -9.73 -26.00 -5.54
CA VAL A 131 -10.48 -24.93 -6.19
C VAL A 131 -10.80 -23.82 -5.20
N LEU A 132 -10.63 -22.58 -5.64
CA LEU A 132 -11.08 -21.40 -4.91
C LEU A 132 -12.22 -20.75 -5.67
N VAL A 133 -13.33 -20.52 -4.96
CA VAL A 133 -14.51 -19.82 -5.47
C VAL A 133 -14.64 -18.49 -4.74
N VAL A 134 -14.64 -17.39 -5.49
CA VAL A 134 -14.89 -16.03 -4.98
C VAL A 134 -16.17 -15.52 -5.63
N THR A 135 -17.18 -15.21 -4.81
CA THR A 135 -18.48 -14.70 -5.27
C THR A 135 -18.74 -13.33 -4.68
N ASP A 136 -19.14 -12.38 -5.51
CA ASP A 136 -19.65 -11.08 -5.10
C ASP A 136 -21.11 -10.87 -5.52
N SER A 137 -21.80 -9.97 -4.83
CA SER A 137 -23.19 -9.56 -5.15
C SER A 137 -23.28 -8.27 -5.96
N GLY A 138 -22.19 -7.89 -6.64
CA GLY A 138 -22.04 -6.61 -7.32
C GLY A 138 -22.74 -6.53 -8.68
N VAL A 139 -22.34 -5.54 -9.48
CA VAL A 139 -22.76 -5.48 -10.88
C VAL A 139 -22.10 -6.59 -11.68
N ARG A 140 -22.73 -6.98 -12.80
CA ARG A 140 -22.09 -7.87 -13.76
C ARG A 140 -20.77 -7.24 -14.23
N THR A 141 -19.66 -7.96 -14.08
CA THR A 141 -18.39 -7.56 -14.72
C THR A 141 -18.60 -7.48 -16.24
N HIS A 142 -18.11 -6.42 -16.89
CA HIS A 142 -18.40 -6.12 -18.29
C HIS A 142 -17.78 -7.12 -19.29
N LEU A 143 -18.25 -8.36 -19.30
CA LEU A 143 -17.90 -9.42 -20.26
C LEU A 143 -18.40 -9.13 -21.70
N ARG A 144 -19.30 -8.14 -21.88
CA ARG A 144 -20.05 -7.91 -23.12
C ARG A 144 -20.19 -6.43 -23.50
N ARG A 145 -19.11 -5.66 -23.61
CA ARG A 145 -19.15 -4.36 -24.34
C ARG A 145 -18.44 -4.38 -25.70
N SER A 146 -18.44 -5.52 -26.38
CA SER A 146 -17.99 -5.65 -27.78
C SER A 146 -19.02 -6.32 -28.71
N HIS A 147 -20.33 -6.18 -28.44
CA HIS A 147 -21.39 -6.70 -29.32
C HIS A 147 -22.39 -5.64 -29.81
N ARG A 148 -21.90 -4.44 -30.15
CA ARG A 148 -22.65 -3.54 -31.05
C ARG A 148 -22.16 -3.54 -32.49
N VAL A 149 -21.25 -4.47 -32.84
CA VAL A 149 -20.94 -4.83 -34.24
C VAL A 149 -20.87 -6.35 -34.36
N ALA A 150 -22.03 -7.01 -34.35
CA ALA A 150 -22.25 -8.31 -34.97
C ALA A 150 -23.68 -8.75 -34.67
N ARG A 151 -24.63 -8.31 -35.49
CA ARG A 151 -25.77 -9.15 -35.81
C ARG A 151 -25.22 -10.25 -36.72
N ASP A 152 -24.70 -11.33 -36.14
CA ASP A 152 -24.46 -12.57 -36.85
C ASP A 152 -24.26 -13.70 -35.82
N ASP A 153 -25.19 -14.65 -35.84
CA ASP A 153 -25.24 -15.82 -34.98
C ASP A 153 -24.10 -16.81 -35.28
N ARG A 154 -22.89 -16.56 -34.76
CA ARG A 154 -21.83 -17.58 -34.69
C ARG A 154 -21.20 -17.67 -33.30
N PRO A 155 -20.93 -18.89 -32.80
CA PRO A 155 -20.13 -19.07 -31.60
C PRO A 155 -18.71 -18.60 -31.87
N LEU A 156 -18.22 -17.66 -31.04
CA LEU A 156 -16.81 -17.22 -30.99
C LEU A 156 -15.96 -18.34 -30.36
N SER A 157 -15.97 -19.52 -30.98
CA SER A 157 -14.97 -20.55 -30.76
C SER A 157 -14.11 -20.59 -32.01
N LYS A 158 -12.82 -20.35 -31.80
CA LYS A 158 -11.72 -20.47 -32.78
C LYS A 158 -11.52 -19.27 -33.70
N ARG A 159 -10.30 -18.73 -33.59
CA ARG A 159 -9.61 -17.77 -34.48
C ARG A 159 -10.00 -16.31 -34.29
N ASP A 160 -9.41 -15.70 -33.25
CA ASP A 160 -8.82 -14.38 -33.45
C ASP A 160 -7.36 -14.57 -33.88
N PRO A 161 -7.01 -14.36 -35.17
CA PRO A 161 -5.66 -14.53 -35.67
C PRO A 161 -4.69 -13.40 -35.26
N HIS A 162 -5.17 -12.36 -34.58
CA HIS A 162 -4.40 -11.14 -34.29
C HIS A 162 -4.04 -10.96 -32.80
N GLY A 163 -4.53 -11.79 -31.88
CA GLY A 163 -4.30 -11.64 -30.44
C GLY A 163 -4.93 -10.36 -29.82
N LEU A 164 -5.61 -9.56 -30.64
CA LEU A 164 -6.23 -8.29 -30.26
C LEU A 164 -7.44 -8.50 -29.35
N GLY A 165 -8.17 -9.61 -29.50
CA GLY A 165 -9.27 -10.02 -28.65
C GLY A 165 -8.80 -10.37 -27.25
N VAL A 166 -7.70 -11.11 -27.10
CA VAL A 166 -7.11 -11.40 -25.78
C VAL A 166 -6.70 -10.09 -25.09
N ALA A 167 -5.98 -9.20 -25.78
CA ALA A 167 -5.60 -7.90 -25.23
C ALA A 167 -6.79 -6.97 -24.92
N HIS A 168 -7.83 -6.98 -25.76
CA HIS A 168 -9.04 -6.17 -25.57
C HIS A 168 -9.94 -6.68 -24.45
N TYR A 169 -10.08 -8.00 -24.29
CA TYR A 169 -10.78 -8.60 -23.17
C TYR A 169 -9.97 -8.41 -21.87
N LEU A 170 -8.65 -8.63 -21.89
CA LEU A 170 -7.77 -8.36 -20.74
C LEU A 170 -7.81 -6.88 -20.30
N GLY A 171 -7.88 -5.94 -21.24
CA GLY A 171 -8.07 -4.52 -20.96
C GLY A 171 -9.43 -4.16 -20.35
N GLN A 172 -10.45 -5.03 -20.48
CA GLN A 172 -11.77 -4.86 -19.86
C GLN A 172 -11.88 -5.47 -18.45
N PHE A 173 -11.03 -6.44 -18.11
CA PHE A 173 -10.98 -7.06 -16.77
C PHE A 173 -10.05 -6.34 -15.79
N GLY A 174 -9.28 -5.35 -16.28
CA GLY A 174 -8.12 -4.87 -15.56
C GLY A 174 -7.04 -5.94 -15.46
N ILE A 175 -5.81 -5.51 -15.21
CA ILE A 175 -4.62 -6.37 -15.12
C ILE A 175 -4.74 -7.41 -13.98
N GLY A 176 -5.68 -7.22 -13.05
CA GLY A 176 -5.88 -8.06 -11.87
C GLY A 176 -6.29 -9.51 -12.13
N MET A 177 -7.01 -9.82 -13.21
CA MET A 177 -7.36 -11.21 -13.56
C MET A 177 -6.15 -12.03 -14.01
N LEU A 178 -5.09 -11.38 -14.52
CA LEU A 178 -3.85 -12.07 -14.87
C LEU A 178 -3.07 -12.52 -13.63
N ALA A 179 -3.22 -11.82 -12.50
CA ALA A 179 -2.59 -12.21 -11.25
C ALA A 179 -3.06 -13.61 -10.78
N ALA A 180 -4.30 -13.98 -11.10
CA ALA A 180 -4.83 -15.31 -10.78
C ALA A 180 -4.14 -16.45 -11.56
N PHE A 181 -3.63 -16.20 -12.77
CA PHE A 181 -2.84 -17.20 -13.50
C PHE A 181 -1.46 -17.47 -12.87
N MET A 182 -1.01 -16.66 -11.90
CA MET A 182 0.18 -17.01 -11.11
C MET A 182 -0.04 -18.28 -10.26
N VAL A 183 -1.29 -18.55 -9.87
CA VAL A 183 -1.67 -19.66 -8.97
C VAL A 183 -2.68 -20.64 -9.56
N ALA A 184 -3.24 -20.36 -10.74
CA ALA A 184 -4.29 -21.16 -11.37
C ALA A 184 -4.01 -21.49 -12.84
N ASP A 185 -4.32 -22.71 -13.26
CA ASP A 185 -4.22 -23.14 -14.67
C ASP A 185 -5.51 -22.90 -15.46
N ARG A 186 -6.64 -22.83 -14.74
CA ARG A 186 -7.96 -22.54 -15.30
C ARG A 186 -8.67 -21.53 -14.42
N ILE A 187 -9.36 -20.61 -15.06
CA ILE A 187 -10.20 -19.60 -14.43
C ILE A 187 -11.56 -19.62 -15.10
N GLU A 188 -12.62 -19.67 -14.33
CA GLU A 188 -13.99 -19.57 -14.81
C GLU A 188 -14.66 -18.39 -14.13
N VAL A 189 -15.28 -17.52 -14.91
CA VAL A 189 -16.01 -16.36 -14.44
C VAL A 189 -17.45 -16.48 -14.92
N THR A 190 -18.38 -16.64 -13.99
CA THR A 190 -19.81 -16.62 -14.25
C THR A 190 -20.38 -15.32 -13.72
N SER A 191 -21.11 -14.56 -14.54
CA SER A 191 -21.61 -13.24 -14.12
C SER A 191 -23.03 -12.96 -14.62
N ARG A 192 -23.89 -12.47 -13.72
CA ARG A 192 -25.30 -12.13 -13.98
C ARG A 192 -25.60 -10.71 -13.51
N SER A 193 -26.24 -9.92 -14.36
CA SER A 193 -26.67 -8.56 -13.98
C SER A 193 -28.00 -8.60 -13.26
N ALA A 194 -28.18 -7.65 -12.34
CA ALA A 194 -29.45 -7.34 -11.72
C ALA A 194 -30.52 -6.85 -12.70
N ARG A 195 -30.13 -6.40 -13.91
CA ARG A 195 -31.07 -5.85 -14.89
C ARG A 195 -31.99 -6.96 -15.43
N PRO A 196 -33.32 -6.70 -15.53
CA PRO A 196 -34.28 -7.67 -16.05
C PRO A 196 -33.93 -8.17 -17.44
N GLY A 197 -34.29 -9.43 -17.74
CA GLY A 197 -34.14 -10.02 -19.08
C GLY A 197 -32.70 -10.32 -19.49
N THR A 198 -31.75 -10.28 -18.55
CA THR A 198 -30.35 -10.59 -18.86
C THR A 198 -29.98 -12.03 -18.53
N VAL A 199 -29.24 -12.66 -19.44
CA VAL A 199 -28.75 -14.03 -19.30
C VAL A 199 -27.39 -14.00 -18.58
N PRO A 200 -27.06 -15.00 -17.74
CA PRO A 200 -25.71 -15.13 -17.20
C PRO A 200 -24.70 -15.46 -18.30
N THR A 201 -23.53 -14.86 -18.24
CA THR A 201 -22.42 -15.14 -19.17
C THR A 201 -21.31 -15.86 -18.41
N VAL A 202 -20.71 -16.85 -19.06
CA VAL A 202 -19.58 -17.63 -18.57
C VAL A 202 -18.38 -17.35 -19.46
N TRP A 203 -17.25 -17.03 -18.84
CA TRP A 203 -15.93 -16.98 -19.48
C TRP A 203 -15.03 -18.02 -18.84
N VAL A 204 -14.32 -18.80 -19.65
CA VAL A 204 -13.34 -19.77 -19.18
C VAL A 204 -12.01 -19.43 -19.84
N GLY A 205 -11.00 -19.07 -19.04
CA GLY A 205 -9.63 -18.84 -19.48
C GLY A 205 -8.69 -19.93 -18.98
N ARG A 206 -7.64 -20.20 -19.75
CA ARG A 206 -6.61 -21.21 -19.45
C ARG A 206 -5.22 -20.60 -19.54
N SER A 207 -4.27 -21.17 -18.80
CA SER A 207 -2.88 -20.71 -18.74
C SER A 207 -2.14 -20.80 -20.08
N ASP A 208 -2.64 -21.60 -21.03
CA ASP A 208 -2.14 -21.67 -22.41
C ASP A 208 -2.56 -20.48 -23.29
N GLY A 209 -3.29 -19.51 -22.73
CA GLY A 209 -3.80 -18.33 -23.41
C GLY A 209 -5.09 -18.55 -24.18
N THR A 210 -5.68 -19.75 -24.13
CA THR A 210 -7.01 -20.01 -24.72
C THR A 210 -8.12 -19.54 -23.81
N PHE A 211 -9.23 -19.10 -24.41
CA PHE A 211 -10.43 -18.75 -23.67
C PHE A 211 -11.71 -19.08 -24.45
N GLU A 212 -12.81 -19.23 -23.72
CA GLU A 212 -14.15 -19.47 -24.25
C GLU A 212 -15.14 -18.52 -23.58
N VAL A 213 -16.13 -18.04 -24.34
CA VAL A 213 -17.26 -17.25 -23.83
C VAL A 213 -18.55 -17.89 -24.28
N SER A 214 -19.45 -18.11 -23.34
CA SER A 214 -20.79 -18.64 -23.61
C SER A 214 -21.83 -17.94 -22.74
N ASP A 215 -23.08 -17.90 -23.20
CA ASP A 215 -24.20 -17.61 -22.32
C ASP A 215 -24.72 -18.92 -21.73
N LEU A 216 -25.12 -18.87 -20.46
CA LEU A 216 -25.83 -19.98 -19.84
C LEU A 216 -27.24 -20.03 -20.41
N PRO A 217 -27.62 -21.09 -21.15
CA PRO A 217 -28.95 -21.17 -21.74
C PRO A 217 -30.02 -21.15 -20.64
N PRO A 218 -31.24 -20.63 -20.94
CA PRO A 218 -32.34 -20.65 -20.00
C PRO A 218 -32.58 -22.07 -19.44
N GLY A 219 -32.71 -22.16 -18.12
CA GLY A 219 -32.85 -23.44 -17.43
C GLY A 219 -32.33 -23.37 -15.99
N PRO A 220 -32.37 -24.50 -15.25
CA PRO A 220 -32.11 -24.54 -13.81
C PRO A 220 -30.78 -23.89 -13.39
N SER A 221 -29.72 -24.08 -14.18
CA SER A 221 -28.40 -23.49 -13.91
C SER A 221 -28.39 -21.96 -14.08
N ALA A 222 -29.10 -21.43 -15.09
CA ALA A 222 -29.21 -19.99 -15.29
C ALA A 222 -30.09 -19.34 -14.21
N ASP A 223 -31.18 -20.01 -13.82
CA ASP A 223 -32.11 -19.53 -12.79
C ASP A 223 -31.47 -19.51 -11.40
N ALA A 224 -30.66 -20.52 -11.08
CA ALA A 224 -29.91 -20.63 -9.83
C ALA A 224 -28.69 -19.69 -9.75
N THR A 225 -28.27 -19.07 -10.86
CA THR A 225 -27.13 -18.14 -10.84
C THR A 225 -27.56 -16.83 -10.17
N ALA A 226 -26.97 -16.51 -9.02
CA ALA A 226 -27.25 -15.25 -8.32
C ALA A 226 -26.74 -14.03 -9.14
N VAL A 227 -27.29 -12.85 -8.83
CA VAL A 227 -26.76 -11.57 -9.34
C VAL A 227 -25.34 -11.35 -8.79
N GLY A 228 -24.47 -10.81 -9.63
CA GLY A 228 -23.07 -10.53 -9.33
C GLY A 228 -22.13 -11.41 -10.14
N THR A 229 -20.96 -11.70 -9.59
CA THR A 229 -19.92 -12.48 -10.28
C THR A 229 -19.38 -13.58 -9.38
N THR A 230 -19.16 -14.77 -9.97
CA THR A 230 -18.47 -15.90 -9.35
C THR A 230 -17.24 -16.22 -10.16
N VAL A 231 -16.07 -16.09 -9.54
CA VAL A 231 -14.77 -16.48 -10.08
C VAL A 231 -14.35 -17.81 -9.45
N ARG A 232 -14.09 -18.83 -10.27
CA ARG A 232 -13.53 -20.12 -9.85
C ARG A 232 -12.12 -20.26 -10.39
N LEU A 233 -11.19 -20.61 -9.52
CA LEU A 233 -9.79 -20.87 -9.83
C LEU A 233 -9.46 -22.32 -9.56
N TRP A 234 -8.91 -23.02 -10.56
CA TRP A 234 -8.32 -24.34 -10.36
C TRP A 234 -6.83 -24.18 -10.16
N ALA A 235 -6.32 -24.63 -9.01
CA ALA A 235 -4.91 -24.53 -8.66
C ALA A 235 -4.04 -25.12 -9.77
N ARG A 236 -2.99 -24.39 -10.13
CA ARG A 236 -1.89 -24.99 -10.90
C ARG A 236 -1.15 -25.99 -10.02
N ARG A 237 -0.55 -27.00 -10.64
CA ARG A 237 0.23 -28.02 -9.92
C ARG A 237 1.35 -27.37 -9.09
N GLY A 238 1.41 -27.70 -7.81
CA GLY A 238 2.40 -27.16 -6.86
C GLY A 238 2.03 -25.82 -6.22
N SER A 239 0.90 -25.21 -6.59
CA SER A 239 0.38 -23.96 -6.02
C SER A 239 -0.91 -24.14 -5.23
N GLU A 240 -1.28 -25.38 -4.90
CA GLU A 240 -2.51 -25.73 -4.18
C GLU A 240 -2.61 -24.98 -2.84
N HIS A 241 -1.48 -24.85 -2.14
CA HIS A 241 -1.37 -24.12 -0.87
C HIS A 241 -1.84 -22.66 -0.93
N TRP A 242 -1.82 -22.01 -2.10
CA TRP A 242 -2.33 -20.65 -2.26
C TRP A 242 -3.85 -20.61 -2.16
N LEU A 243 -4.54 -21.67 -2.59
CA LEU A 243 -6.00 -21.75 -2.61
C LEU A 243 -6.57 -22.44 -1.37
N GLU A 244 -5.73 -22.98 -0.48
CA GLU A 244 -6.15 -23.59 0.79
C GLU A 244 -6.81 -22.56 1.73
N THR A 245 -7.80 -23.02 2.50
CA THR A 245 -8.61 -22.17 3.38
C THR A 245 -7.78 -21.33 4.35
N SER A 246 -6.70 -21.88 4.92
CA SER A 246 -5.83 -21.15 5.85
C SER A 246 -5.15 -19.95 5.18
N THR A 247 -4.57 -20.17 4.00
CA THR A 247 -3.92 -19.12 3.19
C THR A 247 -4.93 -18.09 2.73
N VAL A 248 -6.09 -18.51 2.24
CA VAL A 248 -7.17 -17.61 1.80
C VAL A 248 -7.69 -16.76 2.96
N VAL A 249 -7.88 -17.33 4.15
CA VAL A 249 -8.25 -16.56 5.36
C VAL A 249 -7.18 -15.53 5.69
N ALA A 250 -5.90 -15.91 5.67
CA ALA A 250 -4.80 -15.01 5.99
C ALA A 250 -4.72 -13.84 5.00
N LEU A 251 -4.70 -14.13 3.69
CA LEU A 251 -4.63 -13.12 2.64
C LEU A 251 -5.87 -12.23 2.60
N ALA A 252 -7.07 -12.80 2.72
CA ALA A 252 -8.29 -12.01 2.71
C ALA A 252 -8.35 -11.08 3.93
N THR A 253 -7.92 -11.55 5.10
CA THR A 253 -7.83 -10.72 6.30
C THR A 253 -6.78 -9.62 6.16
N ASP A 254 -5.61 -9.94 5.60
CA ASP A 254 -4.52 -8.99 5.42
C ASP A 254 -4.94 -7.85 4.47
N TYR A 255 -5.45 -8.20 3.29
CA TYR A 255 -5.85 -7.22 2.29
C TYR A 255 -7.15 -6.49 2.61
N GLY A 256 -8.15 -7.23 3.09
CA GLY A 256 -9.55 -6.80 3.06
C GLY A 256 -10.18 -6.51 4.42
N SER A 257 -9.49 -6.69 5.55
CA SER A 257 -10.13 -6.58 6.88
C SER A 257 -10.76 -5.22 7.20
N LEU A 258 -10.36 -4.15 6.51
CA LEU A 258 -10.93 -2.81 6.68
C LEU A 258 -12.08 -2.52 5.70
N LEU A 259 -12.34 -3.40 4.72
CA LEU A 259 -13.36 -3.16 3.71
C LEU A 259 -14.74 -2.96 4.35
N PRO A 260 -15.56 -2.03 3.82
CA PRO A 260 -16.86 -1.69 4.41
C PRO A 260 -17.95 -2.73 4.15
N PHE A 261 -17.64 -3.77 3.36
CA PHE A 261 -18.58 -4.80 2.93
C PHE A 261 -18.54 -6.03 3.82
N ASP A 262 -19.57 -6.88 3.73
CA ASP A 262 -19.56 -8.17 4.37
C ASP A 262 -18.71 -9.15 3.55
N VAL A 263 -17.45 -9.33 3.97
CA VAL A 263 -16.51 -10.27 3.37
C VAL A 263 -16.33 -11.45 4.32
N ALA A 264 -16.59 -12.66 3.83
CA ALA A 264 -16.50 -13.86 4.65
C ALA A 264 -15.85 -15.02 3.88
N VAL A 265 -15.09 -15.82 4.63
CA VAL A 265 -14.45 -17.05 4.14
C VAL A 265 -15.13 -18.25 4.79
N ARG A 266 -15.46 -19.27 4.01
CA ARG A 266 -16.02 -20.51 4.54
C ARG A 266 -14.90 -21.34 5.18
N VAL A 267 -15.02 -21.63 6.47
CA VAL A 267 -14.01 -22.35 7.25
C VAL A 267 -14.55 -23.68 7.78
N PRO A 268 -13.76 -24.77 7.75
CA PRO A 268 -14.15 -26.03 8.37
C PRO A 268 -14.20 -25.88 9.88
N VAL A 269 -15.13 -26.60 10.52
CA VAL A 269 -15.25 -26.67 11.98
C VAL A 269 -15.27 -28.14 12.38
N GLU A 270 -14.45 -28.52 13.36
CA GLU A 270 -14.34 -29.90 13.79
C GLU A 270 -15.68 -30.40 14.36
N GLY A 271 -16.20 -31.50 13.80
CA GLY A 271 -17.45 -32.10 14.24
C GLY A 271 -18.73 -31.38 13.80
N SER A 272 -18.67 -30.38 12.91
CA SER A 272 -19.85 -29.71 12.37
C SER A 272 -19.68 -29.27 10.91
N ASP A 273 -20.77 -28.80 10.29
CA ASP A 273 -20.71 -28.22 8.96
C ASP A 273 -19.80 -26.97 8.92
N PRO A 274 -19.12 -26.71 7.78
CA PRO A 274 -18.32 -25.50 7.61
C PRO A 274 -19.16 -24.23 7.79
N THR A 275 -18.58 -23.22 8.44
CA THR A 275 -19.27 -21.96 8.77
C THR A 275 -18.65 -20.78 8.05
N TRP A 276 -19.42 -19.70 7.90
CA TRP A 276 -18.92 -18.45 7.35
C TRP A 276 -18.20 -17.64 8.43
N ARG A 277 -16.89 -17.47 8.28
CA ARG A 277 -16.10 -16.56 9.11
C ARG A 277 -16.02 -15.21 8.42
N ARG A 278 -16.71 -14.21 8.95
CA ARG A 278 -16.55 -12.82 8.52
C ARG A 278 -15.15 -12.31 8.89
N ILE A 279 -14.49 -11.65 7.95
CA ILE A 279 -13.14 -11.10 8.12
C ILE A 279 -13.10 -9.57 8.23
N THR A 280 -14.22 -8.91 7.93
CA THR A 280 -14.37 -7.44 7.95
C THR A 280 -15.15 -6.93 9.14
N ASP A 281 -14.81 -5.71 9.56
CA ASP A 281 -15.63 -4.86 10.41
C ASP A 281 -16.00 -3.59 9.63
N PRO A 282 -17.28 -3.18 9.55
CA PRO A 282 -17.68 -1.99 8.82
C PRO A 282 -17.07 -0.68 9.39
N VAL A 283 -16.69 -0.68 10.67
CA VAL A 283 -16.13 0.48 11.35
C VAL A 283 -14.61 0.34 11.45
N LEU A 284 -13.90 1.39 11.05
CA LEU A 284 -12.44 1.42 11.19
C LEU A 284 -12.04 1.29 12.67
N PRO A 285 -11.02 0.49 13.02
CA PRO A 285 -10.63 0.24 14.41
C PRO A 285 -10.37 1.52 15.22
N TRP A 286 -9.76 2.53 14.62
CA TRP A 286 -9.50 3.83 15.26
C TRP A 286 -10.72 4.76 15.29
N GLN A 287 -11.79 4.48 14.54
CA GLN A 287 -13.03 5.25 14.57
C GLN A 287 -14.13 4.59 15.42
N ALA A 288 -13.90 3.36 15.90
CA ALA A 288 -14.84 2.65 16.75
C ALA A 288 -15.12 3.43 18.04
N ARG A 289 -16.41 3.47 18.42
CA ARG A 289 -16.84 4.08 19.68
C ARG A 289 -16.60 3.11 20.83
N HIS A 290 -16.05 3.64 21.93
CA HIS A 290 -15.80 2.89 23.14
C HIS A 290 -16.41 3.59 24.35
N PRO A 291 -16.85 2.85 25.39
CA PRO A 291 -17.48 3.42 26.57
C PRO A 291 -16.53 4.27 27.43
N SER A 292 -15.22 4.08 27.29
CA SER A 292 -14.21 4.85 28.02
C SER A 292 -12.89 4.91 27.25
N ALA A 293 -12.01 5.84 27.63
CA ALA A 293 -10.66 5.95 27.09
C ALA A 293 -9.82 4.68 27.33
N GLU A 294 -9.98 4.04 28.50
CA GLU A 294 -9.30 2.77 28.80
C GLU A 294 -9.79 1.61 27.92
N ALA A 295 -11.10 1.56 27.64
CA ALA A 295 -11.65 0.54 26.74
C ALA A 295 -11.12 0.73 25.32
N ARG A 296 -11.04 1.98 24.84
CA ARG A 296 -10.39 2.32 23.56
C ARG A 296 -8.93 1.90 23.54
N LEU A 297 -8.17 2.23 24.58
CA LEU A 297 -6.75 1.87 24.68
C LEU A 297 -6.55 0.36 24.57
N ARG A 298 -7.35 -0.45 25.31
CA ARG A 298 -7.28 -1.91 25.21
C ARG A 298 -7.62 -2.43 23.81
N ALA A 299 -8.65 -1.86 23.17
CA ALA A 299 -9.03 -2.24 21.81
C ALA A 299 -7.92 -1.93 20.80
N LEU A 300 -7.32 -0.74 20.86
CA LEU A 300 -6.21 -0.35 19.99
C LEU A 300 -4.94 -1.13 20.25
N THR A 301 -4.63 -1.47 21.50
CA THR A 301 -3.53 -2.38 21.85
C THR A 301 -3.74 -3.76 21.23
N ALA A 302 -4.92 -4.37 21.40
CA ALA A 302 -5.23 -5.66 20.82
C ALA A 302 -5.22 -5.61 19.27
N TYR A 303 -5.62 -4.49 18.68
CA TYR A 303 -5.51 -4.27 17.24
C TYR A 303 -4.04 -4.23 16.78
N CYS A 304 -3.18 -3.48 17.50
CA CYS A 304 -1.75 -3.40 17.22
C CYS A 304 -1.07 -4.77 17.34
N GLU A 305 -1.36 -5.53 18.40
CA GLU A 305 -0.79 -6.87 18.60
C GLU A 305 -1.16 -7.81 17.46
N ARG A 306 -2.41 -7.76 17.00
CA ARG A 306 -2.91 -8.60 15.91
C ARG A 306 -2.35 -8.21 14.54
N VAL A 307 -2.24 -6.91 14.26
CA VAL A 307 -1.90 -6.41 12.90
C VAL A 307 -0.41 -6.15 12.73
N LEU A 308 0.26 -5.67 13.78
CA LEU A 308 1.66 -5.27 13.74
C LEU A 308 2.57 -6.19 14.57
N GLY A 309 2.01 -7.07 15.41
CA GLY A 309 2.76 -8.10 16.12
C GLY A 309 3.51 -7.60 17.37
N PHE A 310 3.13 -6.44 17.94
CA PHE A 310 3.74 -5.92 19.17
C PHE A 310 2.74 -5.19 20.06
N THR A 311 3.03 -5.13 21.35
CA THR A 311 2.30 -4.31 22.34
C THR A 311 2.88 -2.89 22.36
N PRO A 312 2.10 -1.85 22.03
CA PRO A 312 2.61 -0.48 21.95
C PRO A 312 2.80 0.16 23.34
N LEU A 313 3.70 1.15 23.44
CA LEU A 313 3.78 2.00 24.65
C LEU A 313 2.54 2.89 24.79
N GLY A 314 2.03 3.34 23.64
CA GLY A 314 0.91 4.24 23.50
C GLY A 314 0.55 4.40 22.03
N HIS A 315 -0.45 5.21 21.74
CA HIS A 315 -0.90 5.49 20.38
C HIS A 315 -1.15 6.98 20.19
N ILE A 316 -1.14 7.40 18.93
CA ILE A 316 -1.38 8.77 18.49
C ILE A 316 -2.42 8.68 17.38
N ASP A 317 -3.58 9.30 17.59
CA ASP A 317 -4.60 9.39 16.55
C ASP A 317 -4.11 10.33 15.44
N LEU A 318 -4.25 9.91 14.19
CA LEU A 318 -3.81 10.66 13.02
C LEU A 318 -4.99 10.94 12.12
N SER A 319 -5.16 12.21 11.72
CA SER A 319 -6.26 12.62 10.84
C SER A 319 -5.86 13.81 9.99
N VAL A 320 -5.93 13.66 8.67
CA VAL A 320 -5.77 14.76 7.71
C VAL A 320 -7.00 14.77 6.80
N PRO A 321 -8.12 15.39 7.24
CA PRO A 321 -9.39 15.34 6.50
C PRO A 321 -9.29 15.86 5.07
N LEU A 322 -8.49 16.92 4.84
CA LEU A 322 -8.28 17.49 3.51
C LEU A 322 -7.61 16.51 2.52
N ALA A 323 -6.78 15.60 3.03
CA ALA A 323 -6.16 14.53 2.24
C ALA A 323 -6.93 13.20 2.35
N GLY A 324 -8.10 13.19 2.98
CA GLY A 324 -8.88 11.98 3.22
C GLY A 324 -8.10 10.90 3.99
N VAL A 325 -7.16 11.28 4.86
CA VAL A 325 -6.33 10.34 5.63
C VAL A 325 -6.86 10.23 7.06
N SER A 326 -7.00 8.99 7.54
CA SER A 326 -7.22 8.71 8.95
C SER A 326 -6.45 7.48 9.39
N GLY A 327 -6.06 7.43 10.66
CA GLY A 327 -5.28 6.30 11.15
C GLY A 327 -4.82 6.45 12.58
N VAL A 328 -3.89 5.59 12.95
CA VAL A 328 -3.28 5.57 14.27
C VAL A 328 -1.79 5.24 14.14
N ALA A 329 -0.94 6.01 14.81
CA ALA A 329 0.46 5.69 15.00
C ALA A 329 0.69 5.03 16.36
N PHE A 330 1.25 3.83 16.35
CA PHE A 330 1.60 3.06 17.54
C PHE A 330 3.06 3.28 17.91
N ILE A 331 3.30 3.65 19.17
CA ILE A 331 4.65 3.89 19.69
C ILE A 331 5.29 2.55 20.02
N LEU A 332 6.47 2.31 19.44
CA LEU A 332 7.19 1.05 19.61
C LEU A 332 7.66 0.86 21.06
N PRO A 333 7.64 -0.38 21.60
CA PRO A 333 8.13 -0.68 22.95
C PRO A 333 9.65 -0.73 23.07
N GLN A 334 10.36 -0.68 21.95
CA GLN A 334 11.81 -0.81 21.86
C GLN A 334 12.39 0.23 20.92
N ALA A 335 13.64 0.62 21.17
CA ALA A 335 14.39 1.50 20.31
C ALA A 335 14.62 0.84 18.93
N VAL A 336 14.54 1.65 17.88
CA VAL A 336 14.84 1.20 16.50
C VAL A 336 15.80 2.16 15.83
N THR A 337 16.44 1.69 14.78
CA THR A 337 17.41 2.51 14.02
C THR A 337 16.65 3.61 13.25
N PRO A 338 17.19 4.84 13.16
CA PRO A 338 16.67 5.86 12.26
C PRO A 338 16.48 5.36 10.83
N GLY A 339 15.43 5.82 10.14
CA GLY A 339 15.10 5.36 8.79
C GLY A 339 14.43 3.97 8.72
N SER A 340 14.15 3.33 9.85
CA SER A 340 13.40 2.05 9.89
C SER A 340 11.88 2.22 9.84
N GLY A 341 11.38 3.44 9.59
CA GLY A 341 9.95 3.74 9.53
C GLY A 341 9.28 2.94 8.41
N ARG A 342 8.36 2.04 8.78
CA ARG A 342 7.55 1.24 7.85
C ARG A 342 6.12 1.25 8.33
N HIS A 343 5.19 1.64 7.48
CA HIS A 343 3.81 1.87 7.86
C HIS A 343 2.88 0.95 7.08
N ARG A 344 1.77 0.57 7.68
CA ARG A 344 0.73 -0.20 7.02
C ARG A 344 -0.28 0.77 6.43
N VAL A 345 -0.45 0.77 5.11
CA VAL A 345 -1.24 1.79 4.42
C VAL A 345 -2.31 1.12 3.57
N TYR A 346 -3.52 1.64 3.72
CA TYR A 346 -4.71 1.27 2.99
C TYR A 346 -5.12 2.44 2.09
N SER A 347 -5.62 2.11 0.90
CA SER A 347 -6.29 3.06 0.01
C SER A 347 -7.73 2.61 -0.15
N LYS A 348 -8.68 3.48 0.18
CA LYS A 348 -10.12 3.15 0.18
C LYS A 348 -10.40 1.84 0.92
N ARG A 349 -9.74 1.64 2.06
CA ARG A 349 -9.82 0.45 2.93
C ARG A 349 -9.31 -0.87 2.33
N MET A 350 -8.68 -0.84 1.16
CA MET A 350 -7.91 -1.97 0.62
C MET A 350 -6.43 -1.79 0.96
N LEU A 351 -5.76 -2.85 1.44
CA LEU A 351 -4.34 -2.76 1.76
C LEU A 351 -3.52 -2.50 0.49
N VAL A 352 -2.74 -1.43 0.51
CA VAL A 352 -1.69 -1.17 -0.47
C VAL A 352 -0.45 -1.96 -0.05
N GLY A 353 0.11 -1.62 1.11
CA GLY A 353 1.32 -2.26 1.59
C GLY A 353 1.33 -2.45 3.09
N ALA A 354 1.84 -3.60 3.53
CA ALA A 354 2.14 -3.84 4.95
C ALA A 354 3.38 -3.05 5.43
N ARG A 355 4.21 -2.59 4.50
CA ARG A 355 5.47 -1.87 4.74
C ARG A 355 5.67 -0.79 3.67
N VAL A 356 4.96 0.32 3.85
CA VAL A 356 5.08 1.52 3.02
C VAL A 356 6.00 2.50 3.73
N ASP A 357 6.98 3.00 2.98
CA ASP A 357 7.97 3.95 3.47
C ASP A 357 7.55 5.38 3.07
N GLY A 358 8.10 6.39 3.75
CA GLY A 358 7.93 7.79 3.34
C GLY A 358 6.56 8.43 3.57
N VAL A 359 5.59 7.73 4.18
CA VAL A 359 4.27 8.32 4.53
C VAL A 359 4.29 9.15 5.81
N LEU A 360 5.21 8.85 6.73
CA LEU A 360 5.53 9.69 7.88
C LEU A 360 6.93 10.29 7.70
N PRO A 361 7.24 11.41 8.38
CA PRO A 361 8.59 11.96 8.35
C PRO A 361 9.63 10.97 8.87
N ASP A 362 10.86 11.03 8.35
CA ASP A 362 11.92 10.09 8.69
C ASP A 362 12.24 10.02 10.19
N TRP A 363 12.09 11.15 10.90
CA TRP A 363 12.32 11.24 12.35
C TRP A 363 11.25 10.51 13.17
N ALA A 364 10.09 10.19 12.59
CA ALA A 364 8.98 9.51 13.26
C ALA A 364 9.17 7.98 13.33
N PHE A 365 10.41 7.50 13.16
CA PHE A 365 10.78 6.08 13.16
C PHE A 365 10.41 5.32 14.44
N PHE A 366 10.16 6.04 15.55
CA PHE A 366 9.69 5.50 16.83
C PHE A 366 8.25 4.96 16.77
N THR A 367 7.53 5.21 15.68
CA THR A 367 6.16 4.73 15.47
C THR A 367 6.04 3.69 14.36
N ARG A 368 4.96 2.92 14.40
CA ARG A 368 4.41 2.19 13.27
C ARG A 368 2.98 2.62 13.09
N ALA A 369 2.63 3.10 11.90
CA ALA A 369 1.30 3.64 11.65
C ALA A 369 0.45 2.67 10.84
N VAL A 370 -0.85 2.68 11.13
CA VAL A 370 -1.87 2.11 10.25
C VAL A 370 -2.71 3.26 9.74
N LEU A 371 -2.67 3.49 8.43
CA LEU A 371 -3.32 4.62 7.76
C LEU A 371 -4.29 4.11 6.70
N ASP A 372 -5.44 4.75 6.59
CA ASP A 372 -6.37 4.63 5.47
C ASP A 372 -6.47 5.98 4.76
N SER A 373 -6.45 5.96 3.43
CA SER A 373 -6.50 7.18 2.62
C SER A 373 -7.39 7.03 1.38
N ASP A 374 -8.18 8.06 1.10
CA ASP A 374 -8.91 8.17 -0.16
C ASP A 374 -8.16 8.96 -1.24
N ALA A 375 -7.14 9.76 -0.86
CA ALA A 375 -6.42 10.65 -1.77
C ALA A 375 -5.02 10.17 -2.17
N LEU A 376 -4.35 9.37 -1.33
CA LEU A 376 -3.02 8.86 -1.64
C LEU A 376 -3.09 7.81 -2.76
N SER A 377 -2.34 8.07 -3.83
CA SER A 377 -2.36 7.22 -5.02
C SER A 377 -1.34 6.08 -4.90
N PRO A 378 -1.78 4.81 -4.95
CA PRO A 378 -0.86 3.68 -4.95
C PRO A 378 -0.10 3.59 -6.29
N THR A 379 1.12 3.10 -6.23
CA THR A 379 1.94 2.71 -7.38
C THR A 379 1.25 1.65 -8.26
N ALA A 380 1.75 1.42 -9.47
CA ALA A 380 1.21 0.38 -10.36
C ALA A 380 1.22 -1.02 -9.74
N SER A 381 2.24 -1.36 -8.92
CA SER A 381 2.29 -2.61 -8.15
C SER A 381 1.30 -2.65 -6.99
N ARG A 382 0.79 -1.48 -6.60
CA ARG A 382 -0.04 -1.22 -5.42
C ARG A 382 0.62 -1.71 -4.13
N GLU A 383 1.92 -1.54 -4.00
CA GLU A 383 2.67 -1.91 -2.77
C GLU A 383 3.31 -0.72 -2.08
N GLN A 384 3.47 0.38 -2.81
CA GLN A 384 3.94 1.67 -2.33
C GLN A 384 2.98 2.77 -2.77
N ILE A 385 3.13 3.95 -2.19
CA ILE A 385 2.41 5.16 -2.61
C ILE A 385 3.30 5.95 -3.57
N HIS A 386 2.69 6.61 -4.55
CA HIS A 386 3.40 7.51 -5.45
C HIS A 386 3.98 8.70 -4.67
N ASP A 387 5.23 9.04 -4.98
CA ASP A 387 5.88 10.24 -4.43
C ASP A 387 5.42 11.46 -5.22
N ASP A 388 4.36 12.11 -4.72
CA ASP A 388 3.72 13.28 -5.30
C ASP A 388 3.54 14.41 -4.25
N GLU A 389 3.07 15.57 -4.71
CA GLU A 389 2.83 16.73 -3.83
C GLU A 389 1.78 16.44 -2.75
N ILE A 390 0.83 15.54 -3.02
CA ILE A 390 -0.21 15.14 -2.06
C ILE A 390 0.40 14.34 -0.93
N LEU A 391 1.27 13.37 -1.24
CA LEU A 391 2.01 12.60 -0.25
C LEU A 391 2.90 13.51 0.58
N LEU A 392 3.63 14.45 -0.05
CA LEU A 392 4.48 15.41 0.64
C LEU A 392 3.69 16.25 1.65
N ALA A 393 2.60 16.89 1.21
CA ALA A 393 1.75 17.70 2.07
C ALA A 393 1.10 16.89 3.20
N THR A 394 0.68 15.66 2.90
CA THR A 394 0.13 14.71 3.89
C THR A 394 1.17 14.36 4.95
N ARG A 395 2.38 14.02 4.53
CA ARG A 395 3.49 13.69 5.43
C ARG A 395 3.81 14.84 6.38
N ASP A 396 3.83 16.08 5.87
CA ASP A 396 4.08 17.27 6.68
C ASP A 396 2.97 17.50 7.71
N ALA A 397 1.70 17.35 7.31
CA ALA A 397 0.55 17.47 8.21
C ALA A 397 0.53 16.38 9.30
N LEU A 398 0.88 15.14 8.96
CA LEU A 398 1.02 14.05 9.93
C LEU A 398 2.21 14.30 10.87
N GLY A 399 3.32 14.82 10.33
CA GLY A 399 4.47 15.25 11.12
C GLY A 399 4.12 16.32 12.15
N ALA A 400 3.32 17.32 11.78
CA ALA A 400 2.85 18.35 12.69
C ALA A 400 2.04 17.76 13.86
N GLN A 401 1.12 16.83 13.59
CA GLN A 401 0.34 16.15 14.64
C GLN A 401 1.22 15.33 15.60
N LEU A 402 2.23 14.64 15.07
CA LEU A 402 3.18 13.90 15.89
C LEU A 402 4.02 14.83 16.79
N LYS A 403 4.40 16.02 16.28
CA LYS A 403 5.08 17.05 17.08
C LYS A 403 4.19 17.60 18.18
N GLU A 404 2.96 17.97 17.84
CA GLU A 404 1.97 18.47 18.81
C GLU A 404 1.74 17.44 19.93
N TRP A 405 1.57 16.16 19.57
CA TRP A 405 1.46 15.08 20.53
C TRP A 405 2.70 14.99 21.44
N ALA A 406 3.90 15.09 20.87
CA ALA A 406 5.15 15.01 21.62
C ALA A 406 5.25 16.17 22.63
N THR A 407 4.99 17.40 22.18
CA THR A 407 4.99 18.59 23.05
C THR A 407 3.96 18.46 24.17
N ALA A 408 2.73 18.06 23.86
CA ALA A 408 1.65 17.95 24.85
C ALA A 408 1.87 16.80 25.86
N THR A 409 2.37 15.66 25.40
CA THR A 409 2.44 14.43 26.21
C THR A 409 3.75 14.32 26.99
N LEU A 410 4.87 14.73 26.39
CA LEU A 410 6.19 14.46 26.97
C LEU A 410 6.62 15.52 27.98
N THR A 411 6.05 16.72 27.93
CA THR A 411 6.31 17.78 28.92
C THR A 411 5.77 17.46 30.31
N THR A 412 4.71 16.66 30.40
CA THR A 412 4.11 16.25 31.67
C THR A 412 4.69 14.90 32.12
N PRO A 413 5.30 14.81 33.32
CA PRO A 413 5.83 13.55 33.83
C PRO A 413 4.73 12.50 33.97
N SER A 414 4.88 11.38 33.28
CA SER A 414 3.97 10.24 33.30
C SER A 414 4.74 8.95 33.06
N THR A 415 4.10 7.81 33.28
CA THR A 415 4.71 6.51 32.94
C THR A 415 5.01 6.41 31.44
N LEU A 416 4.13 6.96 30.59
CA LEU A 416 4.34 6.98 29.15
C LEU A 416 5.52 7.88 28.76
N SER A 417 5.57 9.12 29.26
CA SER A 417 6.64 10.06 28.88
C SER A 417 8.02 9.57 29.33
N ARG A 418 8.12 9.00 30.54
CA ARG A 418 9.38 8.41 31.04
C ARG A 418 9.85 7.25 30.15
N ARG A 419 8.97 6.27 29.89
CA ARG A 419 9.30 5.12 29.03
C ARG A 419 9.63 5.56 27.60
N PHE A 420 8.93 6.58 27.09
CA PHE A 420 9.22 7.15 25.78
C PHE A 420 10.61 7.76 25.74
N VAL A 421 10.97 8.61 26.70
CA VAL A 421 12.30 9.25 26.75
C VAL A 421 13.40 8.19 26.88
N GLU A 422 13.24 7.22 27.78
CA GLU A 422 14.20 6.12 27.94
C GLU A 422 14.42 5.35 26.62
N THR A 423 13.34 5.06 25.90
CA THR A 423 13.38 4.20 24.69
C THR A 423 13.76 4.97 23.42
N HIS A 424 13.23 6.19 23.25
CA HIS A 424 13.18 6.93 21.99
C HIS A 424 13.84 8.31 22.06
N HIS A 425 14.73 8.56 23.03
CA HIS A 425 15.48 9.82 23.12
C HIS A 425 16.21 10.20 21.81
N LEU A 426 16.64 9.21 21.00
CA LEU A 426 17.26 9.48 19.70
C LEU A 426 16.31 10.14 18.69
N ALA A 427 15.02 9.79 18.70
CA ALA A 427 14.04 10.42 17.82
C ALA A 427 13.84 11.89 18.20
N LEU A 428 13.75 12.18 19.50
CA LEU A 428 13.67 13.56 20.01
C LEU A 428 14.92 14.37 19.66
N ARG A 429 16.11 13.79 19.82
CA ARG A 429 17.37 14.44 19.44
C ARG A 429 17.45 14.71 17.94
N SER A 430 17.05 13.75 17.11
CA SER A 430 17.04 13.91 15.66
C SER A 430 16.16 15.09 15.25
N LEU A 431 14.99 15.23 15.88
CA LEU A 431 14.04 16.29 15.57
C LEU A 431 14.50 17.66 16.11
N ALA A 432 15.12 17.69 17.29
CA ALA A 432 15.71 18.89 17.89
C ALA A 432 16.86 19.51 17.07
N LEU A 433 17.47 18.77 16.14
CA LEU A 433 18.52 19.32 15.26
C LEU A 433 17.96 20.26 14.19
N THR A 434 16.68 20.12 13.84
CA THR A 434 16.06 20.79 12.70
C THR A 434 14.82 21.61 13.07
N ASP A 435 14.31 21.49 14.30
CA ASP A 435 13.07 22.13 14.74
C ASP A 435 13.25 22.74 16.14
N ASP A 436 13.07 24.07 16.24
CA ASP A 436 13.34 24.84 17.46
C ASP A 436 12.35 24.52 18.60
N GLU A 437 11.09 24.21 18.28
CA GLU A 437 10.09 23.82 19.29
C GLU A 437 10.49 22.48 19.91
N MET A 438 10.94 21.56 19.07
CA MET A 438 11.37 20.24 19.49
C MET A 438 12.73 20.27 20.20
N LEU A 439 13.59 21.23 19.88
CA LEU A 439 14.80 21.53 20.65
C LEU A 439 14.45 21.98 22.07
N ASP A 440 13.47 22.87 22.22
CA ASP A 440 12.98 23.33 23.52
C ASP A 440 12.30 22.19 24.32
N LEU A 441 11.55 21.32 23.65
CA LEU A 441 11.05 20.07 24.26
C LEU A 441 12.19 19.17 24.73
N ALA A 442 13.18 18.90 23.87
CA ALA A 442 14.31 18.04 24.19
C ALA A 442 15.11 18.57 25.38
N ALA A 443 15.35 19.88 25.45
CA ALA A 443 16.04 20.53 26.57
C ALA A 443 15.29 20.36 27.90
N ARG A 444 13.96 20.26 27.86
CA ARG A 444 13.08 20.03 29.01
C ARG A 444 13.00 18.59 29.49
N VAL A 445 13.04 17.62 28.58
CA VAL A 445 12.66 16.23 28.90
C VAL A 445 13.82 15.25 28.85
N LEU A 446 14.88 15.55 28.10
CA LEU A 446 16.01 14.64 27.96
C LEU A 446 16.97 14.81 29.15
N PRO A 447 17.24 13.73 29.91
CA PRO A 447 18.28 13.77 30.92
C PRO A 447 19.66 13.75 30.26
N PHE A 448 20.55 14.61 30.74
CA PHE A 448 21.97 14.59 30.44
C PHE A 448 22.76 14.11 31.65
N GLU A 449 23.87 13.41 31.40
CA GLU A 449 24.82 13.10 32.46
C GLU A 449 25.50 14.41 32.89
N THR A 450 25.41 14.74 34.18
CA THR A 450 26.08 15.91 34.76
C THR A 450 26.94 15.51 35.97
N THR A 451 27.76 16.44 36.45
CA THR A 451 28.51 16.26 37.70
C THR A 451 27.60 16.09 38.91
N ASP A 452 26.35 16.55 38.84
CA ASP A 452 25.33 16.47 39.89
C ASP A 452 24.25 15.41 39.57
N GLY A 453 24.63 14.36 38.83
CA GLY A 453 23.73 13.29 38.43
C GLY A 453 23.00 13.59 37.11
N ALA A 454 21.94 12.83 36.82
CA ALA A 454 21.18 13.01 35.60
C ALA A 454 20.22 14.21 35.75
N ARG A 455 20.39 15.25 34.93
CA ARG A 455 19.58 16.47 34.95
C ARG A 455 19.24 16.92 33.54
N THR A 456 18.13 17.61 33.36
CA THR A 456 17.76 18.17 32.04
C THR A 456 18.54 19.47 31.78
N LEU A 457 18.63 19.91 30.52
CA LEU A 457 19.28 21.19 30.22
C LEU A 457 18.52 22.36 30.83
N ARG A 458 17.20 22.25 30.96
CA ARG A 458 16.37 23.26 31.63
C ARG A 458 16.73 23.37 33.11
N ASP A 459 16.84 22.25 33.82
CA ASP A 459 17.21 22.26 35.24
C ASP A 459 18.58 22.91 35.45
N VAL A 460 19.55 22.64 34.55
CA VAL A 460 20.89 23.23 34.64
C VAL A 460 20.87 24.72 34.29
N ALA A 461 20.01 25.14 33.36
CA ALA A 461 19.86 26.55 32.99
C ALA A 461 19.22 27.39 34.12
N GLU A 462 18.36 26.79 34.95
CA GLU A 462 17.76 27.45 36.12
C GLU A 462 18.81 27.73 37.22
N ASP A 463 19.87 26.93 37.30
CA ASP A 463 21.00 27.13 38.22
C ASP A 463 21.99 28.21 37.73
N GLY A 464 21.96 28.59 36.44
CA GLY A 464 22.81 29.62 35.86
C GLY A 464 23.38 29.28 34.49
N GLU A 465 24.65 29.60 34.25
CA GLU A 465 25.31 29.37 32.96
C GLU A 465 25.57 27.87 32.73
N ILE A 466 25.13 27.35 31.58
CA ILE A 466 25.36 25.95 31.21
C ILE A 466 26.83 25.75 30.84
N VAL A 467 27.57 25.04 31.69
CA VAL A 467 28.93 24.58 31.40
C VAL A 467 28.87 23.16 30.85
N PHE A 468 29.49 22.89 29.70
CA PHE A 468 29.46 21.57 29.08
C PHE A 468 30.82 21.14 28.52
N THR A 469 30.94 19.84 28.26
CA THR A 469 32.09 19.21 27.60
C THR A 469 31.65 18.52 26.31
N SER A 470 32.44 18.65 25.25
CA SER A 470 32.11 18.11 23.91
C SER A 470 32.57 16.66 23.69
N THR A 471 33.21 16.05 24.70
CA THR A 471 33.65 14.65 24.68
C THR A 471 33.52 14.03 26.07
N THR A 472 33.18 12.76 26.12
CA THR A 472 33.07 12.00 27.38
C THR A 472 34.42 11.93 28.11
N GLU A 473 35.54 11.95 27.39
CA GLU A 473 36.88 11.99 27.99
C GLU A 473 37.19 13.34 28.65
N ALA A 474 36.75 14.46 28.05
CA ALA A 474 36.87 15.77 28.69
C ALA A 474 36.00 15.82 29.96
N PHE A 475 34.78 15.29 29.89
CA PHE A 475 33.88 15.19 31.05
C PHE A 475 34.53 14.45 32.21
N ARG A 476 35.03 13.22 31.98
CA ARG A 476 35.67 12.40 33.03
C ARG A 476 36.87 13.09 33.68
N ARG A 477 37.63 13.87 32.91
CA ARG A 477 38.80 14.61 33.42
C ARG A 477 38.41 15.76 34.35
N VAL A 478 37.33 16.48 34.04
CA VAL A 478 36.94 17.67 34.81
C VAL A 478 35.92 17.36 35.91
N ALA A 479 35.22 16.23 35.85
CA ALA A 479 34.08 15.94 36.71
C ALA A 479 34.40 15.99 38.22
N ALA A 480 35.53 15.42 38.65
CA ALA A 480 35.91 15.41 40.07
C ALA A 480 36.20 16.83 40.60
N VAL A 481 36.91 17.64 39.81
CA VAL A 481 37.25 19.03 40.16
C VAL A 481 36.00 19.90 40.19
N ALA A 482 35.15 19.77 39.16
CA ALA A 482 33.90 20.51 39.08
C ALA A 482 32.95 20.19 40.25
N ARG A 483 32.82 18.91 40.64
CA ARG A 483 32.08 18.51 41.86
C ARG A 483 32.62 19.17 43.13
N ALA A 484 33.94 19.19 43.30
CA ALA A 484 34.57 19.81 44.47
C ALA A 484 34.36 21.32 44.54
N GLN A 485 34.16 21.97 43.38
CA GLN A 485 33.92 23.41 43.26
C GLN A 485 32.42 23.77 43.23
N GLY A 486 31.52 22.80 43.32
CA GLY A 486 30.07 23.02 43.22
C GLY A 486 29.62 23.46 41.82
N VAL A 487 30.40 23.17 40.78
CA VAL A 487 30.07 23.51 39.38
C VAL A 487 29.39 22.34 38.70
N VAL A 488 28.19 22.58 38.17
CA VAL A 488 27.47 21.61 37.34
C VAL A 488 28.03 21.66 35.92
N VAL A 489 28.64 20.57 35.48
CA VAL A 489 29.13 20.40 34.11
C VAL A 489 28.29 19.33 33.42
N VAL A 490 27.83 19.61 32.21
CA VAL A 490 27.07 18.70 31.35
C VAL A 490 28.02 17.89 30.45
N ASN A 491 27.80 16.58 30.36
CA ASN A 491 28.45 15.73 29.37
C ASN A 491 27.67 15.76 28.05
N ALA A 492 28.12 16.56 27.10
CA ALA A 492 27.60 16.61 25.72
C ALA A 492 28.50 15.84 24.75
N GLY A 493 29.20 14.81 25.27
CA GLY A 493 30.22 14.08 24.56
C GLY A 493 29.73 12.85 23.79
N TYR A 494 28.48 12.42 24.01
CA TYR A 494 27.94 11.25 23.35
C TYR A 494 27.69 11.54 21.86
N VAL A 495 27.73 10.49 21.03
CA VAL A 495 27.68 10.57 19.56
C VAL A 495 26.46 11.36 19.07
N TYR A 496 25.36 11.32 19.81
CA TYR A 496 24.10 11.98 19.48
C TYR A 496 23.91 13.35 20.15
N ASP A 497 24.90 13.85 20.90
CA ASP A 497 24.93 15.22 21.46
C ASP A 497 25.71 16.19 20.55
N LYS A 498 26.41 15.65 19.55
CA LYS A 498 27.18 16.45 18.58
C LYS A 498 26.28 16.87 17.43
N ARG A 499 26.20 18.17 17.16
CA ARG A 499 25.70 18.68 15.88
C ARG A 499 26.56 18.07 14.75
N PRO A 500 26.01 17.64 13.60
CA PRO A 500 26.83 17.29 12.45
C PRO A 500 27.76 18.47 12.15
N ALA A 501 29.06 18.22 12.15
CA ALA A 501 30.02 19.25 11.77
C ALA A 501 29.80 19.58 10.30
N ASP A 502 29.50 20.85 9.99
CA ASP A 502 29.55 21.36 8.63
C ASP A 502 30.92 20.99 8.02
N PRO A 503 30.96 20.36 6.84
CA PRO A 503 32.22 20.06 6.17
C PRO A 503 32.75 21.37 5.57
N THR A 504 33.43 22.17 6.38
CA THR A 504 34.29 23.23 5.84
C THR A 504 35.65 22.62 5.48
N PRO A 505 36.09 22.70 4.22
CA PRO A 505 37.37 22.16 3.81
C PRO A 505 38.49 23.09 4.28
N GLY A 506 39.33 22.58 5.17
CA GLY A 506 40.71 23.04 5.38
C GLY A 506 40.90 24.19 6.37
N GLY A 507 41.61 23.92 7.47
CA GLY A 507 42.24 24.97 8.27
C GLY A 507 42.42 24.65 9.75
N ALA A 508 43.61 24.15 10.10
CA ALA A 508 44.32 24.23 11.37
C ALA A 508 43.57 24.30 12.72
N GLN A 509 43.92 23.34 13.59
CA GLN A 509 43.76 23.39 15.05
C GLN A 509 44.19 24.75 15.63
N ALA A 510 43.27 25.42 16.34
CA ALA A 510 43.60 26.34 17.41
C ALA A 510 42.45 26.34 18.43
N GLY A 511 42.78 26.03 19.68
CA GLY A 511 41.82 26.01 20.79
C GLY A 511 41.13 27.37 20.96
N ARG A 512 39.80 27.37 20.88
CA ARG A 512 38.94 28.45 21.38
C ARG A 512 37.73 27.83 22.04
N SER A 513 37.57 28.14 23.33
CA SER A 513 36.33 27.99 24.09
C SER A 513 35.21 28.75 23.39
N ALA A 514 34.24 28.04 22.82
CA ALA A 514 33.04 28.63 22.27
C ALA A 514 32.04 28.89 23.42
N SER A 515 32.07 30.12 23.96
CA SER A 515 30.99 30.69 24.75
C SER A 515 29.77 30.88 23.83
N CYS A 516 28.74 30.06 24.00
CA CYS A 516 27.46 30.25 23.32
C CYS A 516 26.57 31.08 24.25
N ARG A 517 26.53 32.40 24.03
CA ARG A 517 25.61 33.30 24.75
C ARG A 517 24.20 33.17 24.17
N ALA A 518 23.30 32.50 24.90
CA ALA A 518 21.87 32.70 24.71
C ALA A 518 21.49 34.07 25.31
N ARG A 519 21.13 35.04 24.47
CA ARG A 519 20.55 36.32 24.93
C ARG A 519 19.07 36.07 25.27
N THR A 520 18.74 36.08 26.55
CA THR A 520 17.37 36.36 27.01
C THR A 520 17.16 37.87 27.00
N SER A 521 16.17 38.35 26.24
CA SER A 521 15.70 39.73 26.33
C SER A 521 14.66 39.80 27.46
N PRO A 522 14.75 40.72 28.43
CA PRO A 522 13.67 40.97 29.35
C PRO A 522 12.66 41.90 28.67
N ARG A 523 11.37 41.55 28.70
CA ARG A 523 10.31 42.56 28.58
C ARG A 523 9.50 42.56 29.86
N SER A 524 9.57 43.72 30.50
CA SER A 524 8.63 44.31 31.45
C SER A 524 7.17 44.16 31.02
#